data_AF-A0A3B6ECV8-F1
#
_entry.id   AF-A0A3B6ECV8-F1
#
_cell.length_a   1.000
_cell.length_b   1.000
_cell.length_c   1.000
_cell.angle_alpha   90.00
_cell.angle_beta   90.00
_cell.angle_gamma   90.00
#
_symmetry.space_group_name_H-M   'P 1'
#
loop_
_entity.id
_entity.type
_entity.pdbx_description
1 polymer ?
#
loop_
_entity_poly.entity_id
_entity_poly.type
_entity_poly.pdbx_seq_one_letter_code
_entity_poly.pdbx_strand_id
1 'polypeptide(L)'
;MDLLRVVMMGASGTPYHDGLFFFDLQLPPSYPDAPPQVYYHSFGLRLNPNLYESGTVCLSLLNTFGGEGTEVWSSTESSLLQVVVSIQGLVFNDKPYYNETGYETMVDKPEGRRNALPYSENAYLLTLRTMLHLLRRPPRGFEEFVKEHFRHRGRFVLGACNAWLQGNIVDNAHATEVSRKQPCSAGLRLALTKVVPSLVAAFTEIRAKGCEEYQ
;
A
#
# COMPACT_ATOMS: atom_id res chain seq x y z
N MET A 1 17.09 4.08 -22.41
CA MET A 1 16.75 3.66 -21.03
C MET A 1 15.38 3.04 -21.11
N ASP A 2 15.25 1.76 -20.80
CA ASP A 2 14.06 0.92 -21.01
C ASP A 2 13.53 0.28 -19.72
N LEU A 3 14.21 0.48 -18.59
CA LEU A 3 13.76 0.06 -17.27
C LEU A 3 13.75 1.26 -16.32
N LEU A 4 12.58 1.50 -15.72
CA LEU A 4 12.37 2.53 -14.71
C LEU A 4 11.96 1.86 -13.40
N ARG A 5 12.35 2.45 -12.28
CA ARG A 5 11.86 2.07 -10.95
C ARG A 5 11.09 3.24 -10.35
N VAL A 6 9.87 2.97 -9.92
CA VAL A 6 9.00 3.92 -9.26
C VAL A 6 8.81 3.49 -7.81
N VAL A 7 8.91 4.45 -6.89
CA VAL A 7 8.54 4.26 -5.49
C VAL A 7 7.32 5.13 -5.17
N MET A 8 6.32 4.52 -4.54
CA MET A 8 5.11 5.20 -4.09
C MET A 8 5.05 5.18 -2.58
N MET A 9 4.78 6.34 -1.98
CA MET A 9 4.46 6.46 -0.56
C MET A 9 2.96 6.30 -0.39
N GLY A 10 2.52 5.43 0.52
CA GLY A 10 1.10 5.27 0.79
C GLY A 10 0.51 6.54 1.41
N ALA A 11 -0.66 6.94 0.91
CA ALA A 11 -1.31 8.18 1.33
C ALA A 11 -1.94 8.05 2.73
N SER A 12 -1.99 9.18 3.45
CA SER A 12 -2.73 9.28 4.72
C SER A 12 -4.21 8.93 4.52
N GLY A 13 -4.82 8.30 5.52
CA GLY A 13 -6.22 7.85 5.44
C GLY A 13 -6.44 6.52 4.71
N THR A 14 -5.39 5.90 4.16
CA THR A 14 -5.43 4.58 3.53
C THR A 14 -4.78 3.53 4.43
N PRO A 15 -5.07 2.21 4.28
CA PRO A 15 -4.32 1.17 4.98
C PRO A 15 -2.85 1.07 4.54
N TYR A 16 -2.42 1.89 3.59
CA TYR A 16 -1.08 1.92 3.02
C TYR A 16 -0.18 3.01 3.62
N HIS A 17 -0.75 3.89 4.45
CA HIS A 17 -0.08 5.06 4.99
C HIS A 17 1.32 4.75 5.55
N ASP A 18 2.25 5.67 5.30
CA ASP A 18 3.67 5.59 5.69
C ASP A 18 4.49 4.46 5.04
N GLY A 19 3.84 3.52 4.33
CA GLY A 19 4.50 2.48 3.57
C GLY A 19 5.20 3.00 2.32
N LEU A 20 6.21 2.25 1.87
CA LEU A 20 6.85 2.40 0.58
C LEU A 20 6.51 1.20 -0.30
N PHE A 21 6.16 1.45 -1.55
CA PHE A 21 5.79 0.43 -2.53
C PHE A 21 6.58 0.62 -3.80
N PHE A 22 7.34 -0.41 -4.20
CA PHE A 22 8.24 -0.35 -5.35
C PHE A 22 7.66 -1.07 -6.56
N PHE A 23 7.83 -0.43 -7.72
CA PHE A 23 7.40 -0.94 -9.01
C PHE A 23 8.54 -0.81 -10.01
N ASP A 24 8.76 -1.85 -10.80
CA ASP A 24 9.63 -1.80 -11.98
C ASP A 24 8.75 -1.69 -13.23
N LEU A 25 9.04 -0.71 -14.07
CA LEU A 25 8.35 -0.47 -15.34
C LEU A 25 9.35 -0.72 -16.46
N GLN A 26 9.15 -1.79 -17.22
CA GLN A 26 9.94 -2.09 -18.41
C GLN A 26 9.19 -1.63 -19.66
N LEU A 27 9.86 -0.84 -20.49
CA LEU A 27 9.37 -0.44 -21.81
C LEU A 27 9.76 -1.55 -22.81
N PRO A 28 8.80 -2.32 -23.34
CA PRO A 28 9.13 -3.35 -24.33
C PRO A 28 9.64 -2.71 -25.63
N PRO A 29 10.32 -3.46 -26.52
CA PRO A 29 10.74 -2.97 -27.83
C PRO A 29 9.60 -2.41 -28.70
N SER A 30 8.36 -2.86 -28.43
CA SER A 30 7.14 -2.38 -29.10
C SER A 30 6.50 -1.16 -28.42
N TYR A 31 7.13 -0.55 -27.41
CA TYR A 31 6.61 0.68 -26.81
C TYR A 31 6.75 1.86 -27.80
N PRO A 32 5.73 2.72 -28.01
CA PRO A 32 4.47 2.81 -27.25
C PRO A 32 3.29 2.01 -27.83
N ASP A 33 3.45 1.23 -28.90
CA ASP A 33 2.37 0.40 -29.47
C ASP A 33 1.84 -0.64 -28.47
N ALA A 34 2.69 -1.12 -27.55
CA ALA A 34 2.29 -1.91 -26.39
C ALA A 34 2.53 -1.14 -25.07
N PRO A 35 1.73 -1.40 -24.01
CA PRO A 35 1.93 -0.77 -22.70
C PRO A 35 3.25 -1.19 -22.05
N PRO A 36 3.73 -0.44 -21.04
CA PRO A 36 4.86 -0.89 -20.23
C PRO A 36 4.51 -2.18 -19.47
N GLN A 37 5.48 -3.05 -19.25
CA GLN A 37 5.34 -4.17 -18.31
C GLN A 37 5.63 -3.67 -16.90
N VAL A 38 4.72 -3.93 -15.96
CA VAL A 38 4.85 -3.45 -14.57
C VAL A 38 4.98 -4.63 -13.62
N TYR A 39 6.01 -4.58 -12.77
CA TYR A 39 6.26 -5.55 -11.72
C TYR A 39 6.23 -4.88 -10.35
N TYR A 40 5.34 -5.32 -9.47
CA TYR A 40 5.27 -4.91 -8.07
C TYR A 40 6.18 -5.79 -7.20
N HIS A 41 6.99 -5.15 -6.36
CA HIS A 41 7.82 -5.84 -5.36
C HIS A 41 6.94 -6.30 -4.18
N SER A 42 6.23 -7.41 -4.38
CA SER A 42 5.18 -7.90 -3.46
C SER A 42 5.70 -8.53 -2.17
N PHE A 43 6.94 -9.05 -2.17
CA PHE A 43 7.46 -9.93 -1.12
C PHE A 43 6.60 -11.18 -0.86
N GLY A 44 5.80 -11.61 -1.85
CA GLY A 44 4.84 -12.71 -1.70
C GLY A 44 3.59 -12.33 -0.90
N LEU A 45 3.30 -11.03 -0.72
CA LEU A 45 2.13 -10.55 0.01
C LEU A 45 1.04 -10.08 -0.96
N ARG A 46 -0.21 -10.48 -0.71
CA ARG A 46 -1.40 -9.98 -1.42
C ARG A 46 -2.02 -8.79 -0.72
N LEU A 47 -1.48 -7.60 -1.01
CA LEU A 47 -1.81 -6.37 -0.29
C LEU A 47 -3.08 -5.65 -0.82
N ASN A 48 -3.44 -5.90 -2.08
CA ASN A 48 -4.61 -5.33 -2.75
C ASN A 48 -5.15 -6.34 -3.78
N PRO A 49 -6.45 -6.36 -4.12
CA PRO A 49 -6.97 -7.27 -5.14
C PRO A 49 -6.27 -7.10 -6.50
N ASN A 50 -5.79 -5.88 -6.82
CA ASN A 50 -5.05 -5.59 -8.04
C ASN A 50 -3.53 -5.77 -7.91
N LEU A 51 -3.00 -6.16 -6.75
CA LEU A 51 -1.57 -6.40 -6.52
C LEU A 51 -1.32 -7.85 -6.08
N TYR A 52 -0.87 -8.65 -7.01
CA TYR A 52 -0.74 -10.09 -6.82
C TYR A 52 0.57 -10.44 -6.09
N GLU A 53 0.59 -11.59 -5.43
CA GLU A 53 1.78 -12.13 -4.77
C GLU A 53 2.92 -12.39 -5.77
N SER A 54 2.59 -12.66 -7.04
CA SER A 54 3.54 -12.79 -8.15
C SER A 54 4.21 -11.48 -8.56
N GLY A 55 3.73 -10.33 -8.06
CA GLY A 55 4.14 -9.00 -8.52
C GLY A 55 3.33 -8.50 -9.72
N THR A 56 2.35 -9.25 -10.22
CA THR A 56 1.45 -8.78 -11.28
C THR A 56 0.59 -7.61 -10.76
N VAL A 57 0.53 -6.54 -11.56
CA VAL A 57 -0.34 -5.38 -11.32
C VAL A 57 -1.51 -5.43 -12.29
N CYS A 58 -2.73 -5.46 -11.78
CA CYS A 58 -3.96 -5.42 -12.57
C CYS A 58 -4.39 -3.97 -12.82
N LEU A 59 -4.31 -3.54 -14.07
CA LEU A 59 -4.79 -2.24 -14.53
C LEU A 59 -5.18 -2.35 -16.00
N SER A 60 -6.29 -1.74 -16.39
CA SER A 60 -6.77 -1.73 -17.79
C SER A 60 -5.73 -1.11 -18.75
N LEU A 61 -5.06 -0.04 -18.32
CA LEU A 61 -3.93 0.58 -19.05
C LEU A 61 -2.74 -0.34 -19.26
N LEU A 62 -2.66 -1.46 -18.56
CA LEU A 62 -1.59 -2.46 -18.70
C LEU A 62 -2.06 -3.72 -19.43
N ASN A 63 -3.30 -3.74 -19.93
CA ASN A 63 -3.96 -4.91 -20.50
C ASN A 63 -4.01 -6.12 -19.55
N THR A 64 -3.98 -5.88 -18.23
CA THR A 64 -4.05 -6.92 -17.18
C THR A 64 -5.36 -6.88 -16.38
N PHE A 65 -6.29 -6.02 -16.78
CA PHE A 65 -7.63 -5.91 -16.21
C PHE A 65 -8.60 -5.43 -17.31
N GLY A 66 -9.90 -5.69 -17.14
CA GLY A 66 -10.91 -5.21 -18.08
C GLY A 66 -11.02 -3.69 -18.03
N GLY A 67 -11.31 -3.06 -19.17
CA GLY A 67 -11.57 -1.63 -19.28
C GLY A 67 -12.16 -1.27 -20.64
N GLU A 68 -12.73 -0.07 -20.76
CA GLU A 68 -13.39 0.39 -21.98
C GLU A 68 -12.86 1.74 -22.46
N GLY A 69 -12.80 1.92 -23.78
CA GLY A 69 -12.45 3.19 -24.40
C GLY A 69 -11.11 3.75 -23.92
N THR A 70 -11.16 4.89 -23.22
CA THR A 70 -9.97 5.63 -22.75
C THR A 70 -9.29 5.01 -21.53
N GLU A 71 -9.88 3.95 -20.94
CA GLU A 71 -9.26 3.18 -19.87
C GLU A 71 -8.22 2.17 -20.38
N VAL A 72 -8.28 1.80 -21.65
CA VAL A 72 -7.36 0.86 -22.30
C VAL A 72 -6.17 1.63 -22.86
N TRP A 73 -5.00 0.98 -22.89
CA TRP A 73 -3.77 1.59 -23.42
C TRP A 73 -3.96 2.09 -24.87
N SER A 74 -3.57 3.35 -25.10
CA SER A 74 -3.46 3.96 -26.43
C SER A 74 -2.02 4.41 -26.66
N SER A 75 -1.43 4.03 -27.80
CA SER A 75 -0.07 4.43 -28.15
C SER A 75 0.08 5.93 -28.43
N THR A 76 -1.03 6.65 -28.66
CA THR A 76 -1.03 8.09 -28.94
C THR A 76 -1.43 8.94 -27.73
N GLU A 77 -2.31 8.43 -26.87
CA GLU A 77 -2.90 9.21 -25.77
C GLU A 77 -2.36 8.82 -24.39
N SER A 78 -1.96 7.54 -24.20
CA SER A 78 -1.55 7.05 -22.88
C SER A 78 -0.11 7.43 -22.55
N SER A 79 0.19 7.51 -21.26
CA SER A 79 1.52 7.86 -20.77
C SER A 79 1.93 7.04 -19.55
N LEU A 80 3.24 6.98 -19.28
CA LEU A 80 3.75 6.38 -18.04
C LEU A 80 3.25 7.11 -16.80
N LEU A 81 3.05 8.43 -16.89
CA LEU A 81 2.46 9.22 -15.80
C LEU A 81 1.03 8.76 -15.51
N GLN A 82 0.22 8.52 -16.54
CA GLN A 82 -1.14 8.00 -16.39
C GLN A 82 -1.12 6.65 -15.66
N VAL A 83 -0.23 5.72 -16.04
CA VAL A 83 -0.06 4.43 -15.34
C VAL A 83 0.27 4.64 -13.86
N VAL A 84 1.25 5.50 -13.54
CA VAL A 84 1.68 5.75 -12.16
C VAL A 84 0.57 6.39 -11.33
N VAL A 85 -0.15 7.37 -11.89
CA VAL A 85 -1.26 8.05 -11.21
C VAL A 85 -2.45 7.10 -11.04
N SER A 86 -2.73 6.24 -12.02
CA SER A 86 -3.78 5.21 -11.90
C SER A 86 -3.47 4.20 -10.80
N ILE A 87 -2.22 3.77 -10.63
CA ILE A 87 -1.85 2.91 -9.49
C ILE A 87 -2.08 3.65 -8.17
N GLN A 88 -1.65 4.91 -8.05
CA GLN A 88 -1.87 5.70 -6.83
C GLN A 88 -3.36 5.89 -6.51
N GLY A 89 -4.17 6.27 -7.50
CA GLY A 89 -5.57 6.62 -7.29
C GLY A 89 -6.52 5.43 -7.20
N LEU A 90 -6.31 4.39 -8.01
CA LEU A 90 -7.23 3.26 -8.11
C LEU A 90 -6.81 2.11 -7.19
N VAL A 91 -5.51 1.85 -7.03
CA VAL A 91 -5.01 0.72 -6.24
C VAL A 91 -4.83 1.13 -4.78
N PHE A 92 -4.12 2.23 -4.52
CA PHE A 92 -3.80 2.67 -3.16
C PHE A 92 -4.88 3.58 -2.53
N ASN A 93 -6.15 3.17 -2.56
CA ASN A 93 -7.28 3.92 -1.99
C ASN A 93 -7.62 3.53 -0.53
N ASP A 94 -8.60 4.19 0.08
CA ASP A 94 -9.02 4.01 1.49
C ASP A 94 -9.92 2.78 1.73
N LYS A 95 -10.50 2.20 0.67
CA LYS A 95 -11.41 1.05 0.75
C LYS A 95 -11.04 -0.04 -0.27
N PRO A 96 -9.83 -0.63 -0.17
CA PRO A 96 -9.30 -1.53 -1.19
C PRO A 96 -10.06 -2.87 -1.32
N TYR A 97 -10.95 -3.19 -0.39
CA TYR A 97 -11.87 -4.32 -0.53
C TYR A 97 -12.72 -4.24 -1.81
N TYR A 98 -13.16 -3.04 -2.20
CA TYR A 98 -14.03 -2.85 -3.36
C TYR A 98 -13.28 -2.82 -4.69
N ASN A 99 -11.95 -2.99 -4.68
CA ASN A 99 -11.16 -3.16 -5.89
C ASN A 99 -11.30 -4.56 -6.50
N GLU A 100 -11.89 -5.51 -5.75
CA GLU A 100 -12.18 -6.84 -6.26
C GLU A 100 -13.31 -6.79 -7.28
N THR A 101 -13.16 -7.55 -8.37
CA THR A 101 -14.12 -7.52 -9.47
C THR A 101 -15.52 -7.92 -9.01
N GLY A 102 -16.51 -7.08 -9.28
CA GLY A 102 -17.91 -7.32 -8.93
C GLY A 102 -18.30 -6.82 -7.53
N TYR A 103 -17.34 -6.34 -6.74
CA TYR A 103 -17.61 -5.81 -5.39
C TYR A 103 -18.07 -4.36 -5.40
N GLU A 104 -18.06 -3.68 -6.55
CA GLU A 104 -18.61 -2.33 -6.72
C GLU A 104 -20.09 -2.30 -6.33
N THR A 105 -20.81 -3.38 -6.64
CA THR A 105 -22.22 -3.55 -6.26
C THR A 105 -22.41 -3.77 -4.75
N MET A 106 -21.35 -4.04 -3.99
CA MET A 106 -21.37 -4.23 -2.53
C MET A 106 -21.17 -2.93 -1.76
N VAL A 107 -20.84 -1.83 -2.45
CA VAL A 107 -20.75 -0.51 -1.84
C VAL A 107 -22.09 -0.18 -1.16
N ASP A 108 -21.99 0.38 0.05
CA ASP A 108 -23.11 0.70 0.93
C ASP A 108 -24.01 -0.45 1.38
N LYS A 109 -23.80 -1.69 0.91
CA LYS A 109 -24.51 -2.86 1.43
C LYS A 109 -23.97 -3.28 2.81
N PRO A 110 -24.82 -3.78 3.72
CA PRO A 110 -24.37 -4.24 5.04
C PRO A 110 -23.26 -5.28 4.98
N GLU A 111 -23.33 -6.19 3.99
CA GLU A 111 -22.34 -7.25 3.78
C GLU A 111 -20.98 -6.69 3.33
N GLY A 112 -20.96 -5.76 2.37
CA GLY A 112 -19.75 -5.06 1.94
C GLY A 112 -19.10 -4.30 3.08
N ARG A 113 -19.88 -3.56 3.88
CA ARG A 113 -19.37 -2.84 5.06
C ARG A 113 -18.77 -3.77 6.11
N ARG A 114 -19.34 -4.96 6.31
CA ARG A 114 -18.81 -5.96 7.26
C ARG A 114 -17.45 -6.50 6.84
N ASN A 115 -17.21 -6.68 5.55
CA ASN A 115 -15.96 -7.26 5.03
C ASN A 115 -14.88 -6.21 4.75
N ALA A 116 -15.27 -4.97 4.44
CA ALA A 116 -14.33 -3.89 4.13
C ALA A 116 -13.37 -3.58 5.28
N LEU A 117 -13.86 -3.56 6.53
CA LEU A 117 -13.01 -3.25 7.69
C LEU A 117 -11.94 -4.33 7.93
N PRO A 118 -12.26 -5.63 8.08
CA PRO A 118 -11.25 -6.68 8.21
C PRO A 118 -10.23 -6.70 7.07
N TYR A 119 -10.68 -6.41 5.83
CA TYR A 119 -9.78 -6.31 4.69
C TYR A 119 -8.78 -5.17 4.85
N SER A 120 -9.24 -3.96 5.18
CA SER A 120 -8.38 -2.79 5.40
C SER A 120 -7.41 -3.00 6.57
N GLU A 121 -7.86 -3.64 7.65
CA GLU A 121 -6.98 -3.98 8.79
C GLU A 121 -5.89 -4.99 8.39
N ASN A 122 -6.24 -6.00 7.60
CA ASN A 122 -5.26 -6.94 7.07
C ASN A 122 -4.30 -6.27 6.09
N ALA A 123 -4.79 -5.41 5.19
CA ALA A 123 -3.96 -4.63 4.28
C ALA A 123 -2.95 -3.76 5.07
N TYR A 124 -3.38 -3.15 6.18
CA TYR A 124 -2.48 -2.41 7.07
C TYR A 124 -1.40 -3.29 7.69
N LEU A 125 -1.74 -4.48 8.20
CA LEU A 125 -0.74 -5.43 8.70
C LEU A 125 0.27 -5.85 7.63
N LEU A 126 -0.19 -6.03 6.38
CA LEU A 126 0.68 -6.34 5.25
C LEU A 126 1.56 -5.15 4.84
N THR A 127 1.07 -3.93 4.98
CA THR A 127 1.87 -2.70 4.84
C THR A 127 3.01 -2.70 5.86
N LEU A 128 2.73 -2.98 7.14
CA LEU A 128 3.77 -3.07 8.18
C LEU A 128 4.80 -4.17 7.89
N ARG A 129 4.35 -5.33 7.39
CA ARG A 129 5.26 -6.40 6.94
C ARG A 129 6.13 -5.98 5.76
N THR A 130 5.55 -5.26 4.80
CA THR A 130 6.28 -4.69 3.66
C THR A 130 7.40 -3.75 4.14
N MET A 131 7.15 -2.91 5.15
CA MET A 131 8.18 -2.06 5.76
C MET A 131 9.35 -2.89 6.31
N LEU A 132 9.07 -3.97 7.05
CA LEU A 132 10.09 -4.87 7.58
C LEU A 132 10.90 -5.56 6.47
N HIS A 133 10.23 -5.99 5.38
CA HIS A 133 10.91 -6.57 4.22
C HIS A 133 11.85 -5.55 3.56
N LEU A 134 11.39 -4.32 3.37
CA LEU A 134 12.20 -3.25 2.77
C LEU A 134 13.39 -2.83 3.63
N LEU A 135 13.23 -2.77 4.95
CA LEU A 135 14.35 -2.50 5.85
C LEU A 135 15.41 -3.61 5.82
N ARG A 136 14.97 -4.86 5.64
CA ARG A 136 15.87 -6.02 5.57
C ARG A 136 16.54 -6.20 4.20
N ARG A 137 15.79 -5.93 3.13
CA ARG A 137 16.21 -6.15 1.73
C ARG A 137 15.68 -5.01 0.85
N PRO A 138 16.22 -3.80 0.99
CA PRO A 138 15.84 -2.67 0.14
C PRO A 138 16.19 -2.94 -1.32
N PRO A 139 15.42 -2.42 -2.30
CA PRO A 139 15.79 -2.49 -3.70
C PRO A 139 17.14 -1.80 -3.95
N ARG A 140 17.97 -2.40 -4.80
CA ARG A 140 19.32 -1.88 -5.10
C ARG A 140 19.26 -0.41 -5.54
N GLY A 141 20.09 0.43 -4.92
CA GLY A 141 20.15 1.88 -5.18
C GLY A 141 19.16 2.71 -4.35
N PHE A 142 18.29 2.08 -3.56
CA PHE A 142 17.32 2.73 -2.68
C PHE A 142 17.58 2.46 -1.19
N GLU A 143 18.73 1.89 -0.83
CA GLU A 143 19.08 1.50 0.53
C GLU A 143 18.97 2.69 1.50
N GLU A 144 19.62 3.80 1.19
CA GLU A 144 19.57 4.99 2.04
C GLU A 144 18.23 5.72 1.94
N PHE A 145 17.57 5.71 0.78
CA PHE A 145 16.22 6.30 0.64
C PHE A 145 15.21 5.61 1.58
N VAL A 146 15.20 4.27 1.59
CA VAL A 146 14.32 3.46 2.45
C VAL A 146 14.62 3.73 3.92
N LYS A 147 15.90 3.70 4.31
CA LYS A 147 16.30 4.00 5.70
C LYS A 147 15.90 5.41 6.11
N GLU A 148 16.16 6.42 5.28
CA GLU A 148 15.89 7.81 5.62
C GLU A 148 14.38 8.11 5.72
N HIS A 149 13.58 7.49 4.84
CA HIS A 149 12.13 7.53 4.97
C HIS A 149 11.67 6.99 6.33
N PHE A 150 12.08 5.78 6.69
CA PHE A 150 11.65 5.17 7.95
C PHE A 150 12.29 5.79 9.20
N ARG A 151 13.45 6.45 9.08
CA ARG A 151 13.98 7.28 10.17
C ARG A 151 13.06 8.44 10.54
N HIS A 152 12.39 9.02 9.56
CA HIS A 152 11.46 10.13 9.75
C HIS A 152 10.03 9.67 10.04
N ARG A 153 9.60 8.56 9.43
CA ARG A 153 8.23 8.05 9.56
C ARG A 153 8.04 7.05 10.70
N GLY A 154 9.10 6.45 11.23
CA GLY A 154 9.04 5.39 12.24
C GLY A 154 8.18 5.72 13.45
N ARG A 155 8.33 6.92 14.03
CA ARG A 155 7.51 7.36 15.18
C ARG A 155 6.02 7.43 14.86
N PHE A 156 5.64 7.80 13.64
CA PHE A 156 4.24 7.87 13.23
C PHE A 156 3.67 6.48 13.03
N VAL A 157 4.46 5.56 12.46
CA VAL A 157 4.09 4.15 12.30
C VAL A 157 3.86 3.50 13.66
N LEU A 158 4.79 3.67 14.61
CA LEU A 158 4.66 3.12 15.97
C LEU A 158 3.53 3.79 16.75
N GLY A 159 3.36 5.11 16.63
CA GLY A 159 2.25 5.84 17.23
C GLY A 159 0.89 5.34 16.76
N ALA A 160 0.73 5.09 15.44
CA ALA A 160 -0.48 4.51 14.88
C ALA A 160 -0.73 3.08 15.41
N CYS A 161 0.30 2.24 15.42
CA CYS A 161 0.20 0.88 15.98
C CYS A 161 -0.21 0.89 17.46
N ASN A 162 0.37 1.79 18.26
CA ASN A 162 0.08 1.92 19.68
C ASN A 162 -1.34 2.44 19.93
N ALA A 163 -1.80 3.40 19.14
CA ALA A 163 -3.19 3.87 19.20
C ALA A 163 -4.18 2.72 18.94
N TRP A 164 -3.92 1.88 17.93
CA TRP A 164 -4.73 0.68 17.70
C TRP A 164 -4.68 -0.31 18.87
N LEU A 165 -3.49 -0.58 19.44
CA LEU A 165 -3.34 -1.48 20.57
C LEU A 165 -4.10 -1.01 21.82
N GLN A 166 -4.12 0.29 22.07
CA GLN A 166 -4.84 0.91 23.18
C GLN A 166 -6.34 1.02 22.95
N GLY A 167 -6.84 0.67 21.76
CA GLY A 167 -8.23 0.85 21.37
C GLY A 167 -8.62 2.31 21.11
N ASN A 168 -7.63 3.18 20.94
CA ASN A 168 -7.83 4.58 20.61
C ASN A 168 -8.12 4.73 19.11
N ILE A 169 -8.91 5.74 18.78
CA ILE A 169 -9.19 6.14 17.39
C ILE A 169 -7.93 6.81 16.85
N VAL A 170 -7.38 6.28 15.75
CA VAL A 170 -6.26 6.93 15.06
C VAL A 170 -6.80 8.14 14.31
N ASP A 171 -6.32 9.34 14.68
CA ASP A 171 -6.77 10.60 14.11
C ASP A 171 -6.25 10.74 12.67
N ASN A 172 -7.08 10.35 11.71
CA ASN A 172 -6.84 10.63 10.30
C ASN A 172 -7.34 12.05 10.00
N ALA A 173 -6.45 12.93 9.51
CA ALA A 173 -6.76 14.32 9.17
C ALA A 173 -7.91 14.50 8.14
N HIS A 174 -8.39 13.41 7.53
CA HIS A 174 -9.50 13.38 6.57
C HIS A 174 -10.64 12.40 6.92
N ALA A 175 -10.66 11.84 8.14
CA ALA A 175 -11.74 10.94 8.55
C ALA A 175 -13.05 11.71 8.82
N THR A 176 -14.13 11.31 8.15
CA THR A 176 -15.50 11.72 8.48
C THR A 176 -15.87 11.27 9.90
N GLU A 177 -16.80 11.98 10.56
CA GLU A 177 -17.21 11.71 11.96
C GLU A 177 -17.65 10.26 12.24
N VAL A 178 -18.06 9.52 11.21
CA VAL A 178 -18.47 8.11 11.29
C VAL A 178 -17.26 7.16 11.39
N SER A 179 -16.15 7.49 10.71
CA SER A 179 -14.89 6.73 10.78
C SER A 179 -14.18 6.91 12.13
N ARG A 180 -14.43 8.04 12.80
CA ARG A 180 -13.89 8.38 14.13
C ARG A 180 -14.42 7.51 15.29
N LYS A 181 -15.24 6.47 15.07
CA LYS A 181 -15.91 5.75 16.16
C LYS A 181 -15.75 4.23 16.14
N GLN A 182 -15.08 3.64 15.15
CA GLN A 182 -15.01 2.19 15.07
C GLN A 182 -13.69 1.67 15.66
N PRO A 183 -13.71 1.04 16.84
CA PRO A 183 -12.51 0.44 17.40
C PRO A 183 -12.01 -0.67 16.47
N CYS A 184 -10.68 -0.84 16.39
CA CYS A 184 -10.11 -1.94 15.63
C CYS A 184 -10.60 -3.31 16.14
N SER A 185 -10.60 -4.29 15.23
CA SER A 185 -10.95 -5.65 15.58
C SER A 185 -9.99 -6.24 16.62
N ALA A 186 -10.49 -7.19 17.41
CA ALA A 186 -9.64 -7.98 18.31
C ALA A 186 -8.54 -8.73 17.54
N GLY A 187 -8.82 -9.12 16.28
CA GLY A 187 -7.87 -9.77 15.38
C GLY A 187 -6.69 -8.87 15.04
N LEU A 188 -6.96 -7.61 14.65
CA LEU A 188 -5.91 -6.63 14.39
C LEU A 188 -5.02 -6.42 15.62
N ARG A 189 -5.62 -6.17 16.78
CA ARG A 189 -4.86 -5.96 18.03
C ARG A 189 -3.94 -7.14 18.34
N LEU A 190 -4.45 -8.37 18.25
CA LEU A 190 -3.67 -9.58 18.48
C LEU A 190 -2.54 -9.76 17.44
N ALA A 191 -2.75 -9.34 16.20
CA ALA A 191 -1.70 -9.38 15.18
C ALA A 191 -0.62 -8.31 15.43
N LEU A 192 -1.01 -7.11 15.85
CA LEU A 192 -0.10 -6.02 16.16
C LEU A 192 0.84 -6.36 17.32
N THR A 193 0.38 -7.06 18.36
CA THR A 193 1.27 -7.51 19.46
C THR A 193 2.42 -8.39 18.99
N LYS A 194 2.27 -9.06 17.83
CA LYS A 194 3.32 -9.88 17.21
C LYS A 194 4.23 -9.09 16.27
N VAL A 195 3.69 -8.09 15.56
CA VAL A 195 4.43 -7.34 14.53
C VAL A 195 5.19 -6.15 15.12
N VAL A 196 4.60 -5.44 16.08
CA VAL A 196 5.16 -4.21 16.66
C VAL A 196 6.57 -4.40 17.25
N PRO A 197 6.87 -5.48 18.01
CA PRO A 197 8.23 -5.68 18.51
C PRO A 197 9.30 -5.75 17.41
N SER A 198 8.94 -6.34 16.25
CA SER A 198 9.85 -6.40 15.10
C SER A 198 10.05 -5.03 14.45
N LEU A 199 9.01 -4.19 14.41
CA LEU A 199 9.10 -2.81 13.91
C LEU A 199 9.96 -1.95 14.83
N VAL A 200 9.77 -2.04 16.15
CA VAL A 200 10.57 -1.31 17.15
C VAL A 200 12.06 -1.68 17.00
N ALA A 201 12.37 -2.97 16.88
CA ALA A 201 13.74 -3.44 16.66
C ALA A 201 14.32 -2.87 15.36
N ALA A 202 13.60 -2.99 14.24
CA ALA A 202 14.07 -2.51 12.93
C ALA A 202 14.24 -0.98 12.88
N PHE A 203 13.34 -0.22 13.49
CA PHE A 203 13.43 1.23 13.56
C PHE A 203 14.54 1.70 14.52
N THR A 204 14.79 0.97 15.60
CA THR A 204 15.93 1.22 16.49
C THR A 204 17.27 1.01 15.77
N GLU A 205 17.39 -0.06 14.98
CA GLU A 205 18.60 -0.38 14.22
C GLU A 205 18.99 0.75 13.26
N ILE A 206 18.01 1.39 12.61
CA ILE A 206 18.25 2.53 11.71
C ILE A 206 18.32 3.89 12.42
N ARG A 207 18.19 3.93 13.76
CA ARG A 207 18.13 5.16 14.59
C ARG A 207 16.99 6.09 14.19
N ALA A 208 15.79 5.54 14.04
CA ALA A 208 14.60 6.33 13.77
C ALA A 208 14.27 7.26 14.95
N LYS A 209 14.07 8.55 14.65
CA LYS A 209 13.92 9.61 15.67
C LYS A 209 12.59 9.47 16.41
N GLY A 210 12.59 9.50 17.74
CA GLY A 210 11.38 9.47 18.55
C GLY A 210 10.73 8.08 18.62
N CYS A 211 11.47 7.02 18.27
CA CYS A 211 11.01 5.64 18.46
C CYS A 211 11.41 5.08 19.84
N GLU A 212 12.27 5.81 20.58
CA GLU A 212 12.75 5.42 21.91
C GLU A 212 11.62 5.32 22.94
N GLU A 213 10.50 6.03 22.72
CA GLU A 213 9.33 6.02 23.59
C GLU A 213 8.47 4.73 23.51
N TYR A 214 8.76 3.85 22.54
CA TYR A 214 8.02 2.60 22.29
C TYR A 214 8.83 1.33 22.60
N GLN A 215 10.01 1.47 23.22
CA GLN A 215 10.86 0.37 23.68
C GLN A 215 10.40 -0.16 25.03
#